data_AF-A0A972D1A0-F1
#
_entry.id   AF-A0A972D1A0-F1
#
_cell.length_a   1.000
_cell.length_b   1.000
_cell.length_c   1.000
_cell.angle_alpha   90.00
_cell.angle_beta   90.00
_cell.angle_gamma   90.00
#
_symmetry.space_group_name_H-M   'P 1'
#
loop_
_entity.id
_entity.type
_entity.pdbx_description
1 polymer ?
#
loop_
_entity_poly.entity_id
_entity_poly.type
_entity_poly.pdbx_seq_one_letter_code
_entity_poly.pdbx_strand_id
1 'polypeptide(L)'
;MAMEELEKNCNSNNFWRVLIVDDDNFIHRMIKEINKNLRFEDRCIEFISSYNSDEAKEILINNNNIALVLIDIFLEEENSGLNLAKYIREDLKN
;
A
#
# COMPACT_ATOMS: atom_id res chain seq x y z
N MET A 1 26.27 8.44 22.43
CA MET A 1 25.14 9.35 22.67
C MET A 1 24.61 10.06 21.42
N ALA A 2 25.23 9.94 20.24
CA ALA A 2 24.74 10.58 19.01
C ALA A 2 24.06 9.60 18.01
N MET A 3 23.74 8.37 18.42
CA MET A 3 23.22 7.32 17.53
C MET A 3 21.75 6.95 17.79
N GLU A 4 21.06 7.61 18.73
CA GLU A 4 19.65 7.33 19.08
C GLU A 4 18.65 8.40 18.60
N GLU A 5 19.11 9.52 18.02
CA GLU A 5 18.23 10.64 17.61
C GLU A 5 17.57 10.50 16.21
N LEU A 6 17.75 9.36 15.53
CA LEU A 6 17.12 9.11 14.22
C LEU A 6 15.74 8.44 14.30
N GLU A 7 15.28 8.08 15.50
CA GLU A 7 13.92 7.55 15.67
C GLU A 7 12.89 8.66 15.87
N LYS A 8 11.85 8.61 15.03
CA LYS A 8 10.51 9.19 15.24
C LYS A 8 10.38 10.70 15.08
N ASN A 9 10.18 11.12 13.84
CA ASN A 9 9.12 12.09 13.56
C ASN A 9 8.55 11.81 12.17
N CYS A 10 7.58 10.90 12.11
CA CYS A 10 6.60 10.92 11.04
C CYS A 10 5.49 11.84 11.53
N ASN A 11 5.51 13.10 11.11
CA ASN A 11 4.41 14.01 11.43
C ASN A 11 3.11 13.41 10.89
N SER A 12 2.06 13.41 11.71
CA SER A 12 0.80 12.67 11.49
C SER A 12 0.06 12.99 10.18
N ASN A 13 0.48 14.02 9.45
CA ASN A 13 -0.25 14.55 8.31
C ASN A 13 0.49 14.40 6.96
N ASN A 14 1.64 13.72 6.89
CA ASN A 14 2.39 13.67 5.64
C ASN A 14 3.04 12.29 5.37
N PHE A 15 2.23 11.33 4.92
CA PHE A 15 2.66 9.99 4.54
C PHE A 15 2.41 9.70 3.07
N TRP A 16 3.26 8.89 2.47
CA TRP A 16 2.94 8.18 1.24
C TRP A 16 2.15 6.93 1.59
N ARG A 17 0.86 6.89 1.23
CA ARG A 17 0.06 5.68 1.42
C ARG A 17 0.28 4.71 0.28
N VAL A 18 0.65 3.49 0.63
CA VAL A 18 0.84 2.38 -0.31
C VAL A 18 -0.16 1.29 0.04
N LEU A 19 -1.03 0.96 -0.90
CA LEU A 19 -1.95 -0.16 -0.77
C LEU A 19 -1.24 -1.43 -1.26
N ILE A 20 -1.27 -2.49 -0.46
CA ILE A 20 -0.83 -3.84 -0.83
C ILE A 20 -2.09 -4.67 -1.02
N VAL A 21 -2.21 -5.35 -2.16
CA VAL A 21 -3.29 -6.29 -2.48
C VAL A 21 -2.64 -7.64 -2.76
N ASP A 22 -2.79 -8.58 -1.84
CA ASP A 22 -2.20 -9.92 -1.87
C ASP A 22 -2.99 -10.80 -0.86
N ASP A 23 -3.26 -12.07 -1.14
CA ASP A 23 -4.03 -12.91 -0.22
C ASP A 23 -3.16 -13.53 0.91
N ASP A 24 -1.83 -13.45 0.80
CA ASP A 24 -0.89 -14.00 1.78
C ASP A 24 -0.45 -12.97 2.83
N ASN A 25 -0.95 -13.16 4.05
CA ASN A 25 -0.55 -12.41 5.26
C ASN A 25 0.97 -12.29 5.46
N PHE A 26 1.74 -13.32 5.08
CA PHE A 26 3.20 -13.30 5.19
C PHE A 26 3.82 -12.24 4.28
N ILE A 27 3.31 -12.08 3.06
CA ILE A 27 3.78 -11.07 2.10
C ILE A 27 3.57 -9.67 2.67
N HIS A 28 2.38 -9.36 3.19
CA HIS A 28 2.12 -8.07 3.83
C HIS A 28 3.07 -7.78 4.98
N ARG A 29 3.28 -8.78 5.86
CA ARG A 29 4.17 -8.62 7.02
C ARG A 29 5.60 -8.37 6.56
N MET A 30 6.09 -9.13 5.59
CA MET A 30 7.43 -9.01 5.05
C MET A 30 7.65 -7.64 4.39
N ILE A 31 6.74 -7.19 3.54
CA ILE A 31 6.84 -5.86 2.88
C ILE A 31 6.88 -4.75 3.93
N LYS A 32 5.99 -4.80 4.93
CA LYS A 32 5.96 -3.80 6.01
C LYS A 32 7.25 -3.80 6.83
N GLU A 33 7.77 -4.96 7.20
CA GLU A 33 9.00 -5.07 8.01
C GLU A 33 10.25 -4.60 7.25
N ILE A 34 10.40 -4.99 5.98
CA ILE A 34 11.54 -4.57 5.15
C ILE A 34 11.53 -3.05 4.96
N ASN A 35 10.35 -2.43 4.88
CA ASN A 35 10.19 -1.02 4.55
C ASN A 35 9.84 -0.13 5.75
N LYS A 36 9.86 -0.63 6.99
CA LYS A 36 9.40 0.13 8.18
C LYS A 36 10.12 1.46 8.43
N ASN A 37 11.36 1.56 7.98
CA ASN A 37 12.19 2.76 8.11
C ASN A 37 12.39 3.50 6.77
N LEU A 38 11.72 3.05 5.71
CA LEU A 38 11.83 3.66 4.39
C LEU A 38 11.17 5.03 4.41
N ARG A 39 11.89 6.02 3.87
CA ARG A 39 11.40 7.37 3.62
C ARG A 39 11.59 7.69 2.14
N PHE A 40 10.60 8.37 1.57
CA PHE A 40 10.66 8.86 0.20
C PHE A 40 10.28 10.35 0.19
N GLU A 41 11.14 11.20 -0.37
CA GLU A 41 11.00 12.66 -0.33
C GLU A 41 10.71 13.19 1.10
N ASP A 42 11.49 12.71 2.07
CA ASP A 42 11.38 13.03 3.50
C ASP A 42 10.04 12.66 4.18
N ARG A 43 9.14 11.96 3.49
CA ARG A 43 7.88 11.45 4.02
C ARG A 43 7.99 9.97 4.37
N CYS A 44 7.30 9.57 5.44
CA CYS A 44 7.19 8.18 5.83
C CYS A 44 6.18 7.44 4.95
N ILE A 45 6.30 6.13 4.87
CA ILE A 45 5.37 5.27 4.13
C ILE A 45 4.37 4.66 5.10
N GLU A 46 3.08 4.78 4.78
CA GLU A 46 1.97 4.11 5.47
C GLU A 46 1.45 2.99 4.58
N PHE A 47 1.52 1.74 5.06
CA PHE A 47 1.03 0.59 4.31
C PHE A 47 -0.39 0.21 4.72
N ILE A 48 -1.29 0.19 3.75
CA ILE A 48 -2.64 -0.35 3.88
C ILE A 48 -2.65 -1.74 3.25
N SER A 49 -3.29 -2.70 3.91
CA SER A 49 -3.45 -4.06 3.39
C SER A 49 -4.87 -4.25 2.88
N SER A 50 -4.98 -4.98 1.78
CA SER A 50 -6.20 -5.65 1.35
C SER A 50 -5.86 -7.07 0.90
N TYR A 51 -6.77 -8.00 1.16
CA TYR A 51 -6.56 -9.43 0.90
C TYR A 51 -7.38 -9.97 -0.27
N ASN A 52 -8.16 -9.11 -0.93
CA ASN A 52 -8.98 -9.47 -2.08
C ASN A 52 -9.28 -8.24 -2.94
N SER A 53 -9.81 -8.47 -4.13
CA SER A 53 -10.07 -7.41 -5.10
C SER A 53 -11.14 -6.42 -4.61
N ASP A 54 -12.17 -6.90 -3.92
CA ASP A 54 -13.32 -6.08 -3.56
C ASP A 54 -13.02 -5.14 -2.39
N GLU A 55 -12.31 -5.62 -1.36
CA GLU A 55 -11.81 -4.79 -0.28
C GLU A 55 -10.85 -3.71 -0.82
N ALA A 56 -9.99 -4.04 -1.79
CA ALA A 56 -9.10 -3.07 -2.40
C ALA A 56 -9.89 -1.95 -3.11
N LYS A 57 -10.96 -2.30 -3.85
CA LYS A 57 -11.85 -1.33 -4.48
C LYS A 57 -12.52 -0.43 -3.43
N GLU A 58 -13.03 -1.00 -2.34
CA GLU A 58 -13.64 -0.23 -1.25
C GLU A 58 -12.66 0.75 -0.63
N ILE A 59 -11.42 0.33 -0.37
CA ILE A 59 -10.36 1.20 0.14
C ILE A 59 -10.08 2.34 -0.83
N LEU A 60 -9.95 2.05 -2.12
CA LEU A 60 -9.63 3.04 -3.15
C LEU A 60 -10.77 4.04 -3.38
N ILE A 61 -12.03 3.61 -3.31
CA ILE A 61 -13.21 4.48 -3.41
C ILE A 61 -13.29 5.43 -2.21
N ASN A 62 -12.98 4.94 -1.01
CA ASN A 62 -13.11 5.71 0.22
C ASN A 62 -11.88 6.57 0.54
N ASN A 63 -10.76 6.39 -0.17
CA ASN A 63 -9.49 6.97 0.20
C ASN A 63 -8.70 7.48 -1.02
N ASN A 64 -8.97 8.73 -1.41
CA ASN A 64 -8.35 9.37 -2.59
C ASN A 64 -6.85 9.72 -2.43
N ASN A 65 -6.22 9.34 -1.32
CA ASN A 65 -4.83 9.70 -1.03
C ASN A 65 -3.95 8.45 -0.95
N ILE A 66 -4.04 7.59 -1.97
CA ILE A 66 -3.16 6.43 -2.17
C ILE A 66 -2.18 6.78 -3.29
N ALA A 67 -0.89 6.73 -2.99
CA ALA A 67 0.16 7.12 -3.93
C ALA A 67 0.62 5.96 -4.81
N LEU A 68 0.50 4.73 -4.32
CA LEU A 68 0.93 3.52 -5.03
C LEU A 68 0.05 2.34 -4.60
N VAL A 69 -0.24 1.46 -5.55
CA VAL A 69 -0.86 0.15 -5.29
C VAL A 69 0.10 -0.94 -5.75
N LEU A 70 0.42 -1.86 -4.85
CA LEU A 70 1.16 -3.11 -5.11
C LEU A 70 0.13 -4.23 -5.20
N ILE A 71 0.00 -4.85 -6.37
CA ILE A 71 -1.07 -5.81 -6.66
C ILE A 71 -0.42 -7.14 -7.06
N ASP A 72 -0.79 -8.23 -6.39
CA ASP A 72 -0.52 -9.57 -6.90
C ASP A 72 -1.46 -9.89 -8.09
N ILE A 73 -0.91 -10.49 -9.13
CA ILE A 73 -1.66 -10.84 -10.33
C ILE A 73 -2.54 -12.10 -10.14
N PHE A 74 -2.17 -12.96 -9.18
CA PHE A 74 -2.80 -14.26 -8.94
C PHE A 74 -3.53 -14.32 -7.58
N LEU A 75 -4.30 -13.29 -7.26
CA LEU A 75 -5.08 -13.21 -6.02
C LEU A 75 -6.16 -14.30 -5.88
N GLU A 76 -7.33 -14.10 -6.49
CA GLU A 76 -8.51 -14.96 -6.31
C GLU A 76 -8.69 -15.88 -7.51
N GLU A 77 -8.58 -15.28 -8.68
CA GLU A 77 -8.68 -15.92 -9.98
C GLU A 77 -7.47 -15.56 -10.83
N GLU A 78 -7.19 -16.40 -11.83
CA GLU A 78 -6.19 -16.14 -12.87
C GLU A 78 -6.56 -14.81 -13.55
N ASN A 79 -5.76 -13.75 -13.32
CA ASN A 79 -5.95 -12.36 -13.78
C ASN A 79 -6.82 -11.43 -12.89
N SER A 80 -7.22 -11.84 -11.70
CA SER A 80 -7.95 -10.96 -10.74
C SER A 80 -7.20 -9.64 -10.48
N GLY A 81 -5.88 -9.69 -10.26
CA GLY A 81 -5.07 -8.48 -10.08
C GLY A 81 -4.98 -7.57 -11.31
N LEU A 82 -4.96 -8.14 -12.52
CA LEU A 82 -4.98 -7.35 -13.76
C LEU A 82 -6.33 -6.67 -13.97
N ASN A 83 -7.42 -7.37 -13.66
CA ASN A 83 -8.77 -6.80 -13.71
C ASN A 83 -8.92 -5.66 -12.69
N LEU A 84 -8.36 -5.80 -11.50
CA LEU A 84 -8.31 -4.73 -10.50
C LEU A 84 -7.50 -3.53 -11.00
N ALA A 85 -6.30 -3.75 -11.56
CA ALA A 85 -5.48 -2.68 -12.12
C ALA A 85 -6.21 -1.92 -13.24
N LYS A 86 -6.92 -2.64 -14.11
CA LYS A 86 -7.76 -2.05 -15.15
C LYS A 86 -8.86 -1.19 -14.56
N TYR A 87 -9.59 -1.70 -13.58
CA TYR A 87 -10.64 -0.96 -12.87
C TYR A 87 -10.12 0.35 -12.25
N ILE A 88 -8.95 0.30 -11.60
CA ILE A 88 -8.31 1.49 -11.00
C ILE A 88 -8.04 2.57 -12.06
N ARG A 89 -7.53 2.17 -13.22
CA ARG A 89 -7.17 3.11 -14.30
C ARG A 89 -8.37 3.64 -15.06
N GLU A 90 -9.34 2.78 -15.37
CA GLU A 90 -10.45 3.11 -16.26
C GLU A 90 -11.65 3.69 -15.51
N ASP A 91 -12.04 3.08 -14.39
CA ASP A 91 -13.24 3.46 -13.64
C ASP A 91 -12.93 4.54 -12.59
N LEU A 92 -11.88 4.34 -11.78
CA LEU A 92 -11.50 5.29 -10.74
C LEU A 92 -10.64 6.46 -11.25
N LYS A 93 -10.11 6.37 -12.49
CA LYS A 93 -9.28 7.40 -13.14
C LYS A 93 -8.08 7.85 -12.30
N ASN A 94 -7.42 6.90 -11.64
CA ASN A 94 -6.15 7.12 -10.92
C ASN A 94 -4.94 6.85 -11.82
#